data_AF-Q39TT5-F1
#
_entry.id   AF-Q39TT5-F1
#
_cell.length_a   1.000
_cell.length_b   1.000
_cell.length_c   1.000
_cell.angle_alpha   90.00
_cell.angle_beta   90.00
_cell.angle_gamma   90.00
#
_symmetry.space_group_name_H-M   'P 1'
#
loop_
_entity.id
_entity.type
_entity.pdbx_description
1 polymer ?
#
loop_
_entity_poly.entity_id
_entity_poly.type
_entity_poly.pdbx_seq_one_letter_code
_entity_poly.pdbx_strand_id
1 'polypeptide(L)'
;MLTRTDGKGSKVLLIAAMDTKGTEARYIESWLAKAGFTTLIMDMGIRGKRPGPVAVTRDEVLRAAGKTWDDIQNVTSEGDAVDIMISGGVKCALALYKADLIQGVISLGGTMGTTLGTGVMRAFPIGFPKVMISTIAAKDTEAFIGNMDIFMLNSVSDLAGLNRITRKVLRNGALAIAGLVREREFHDEFSRPLAVLTTLGTTEATAARMRIHFEAWGYESVTFHTTGTGGQAMERMVNFEPVSAVVDLSLHELIDHHFGGAFDPGPERGRAALQKGIPTVIVPGNIDFLVTGPMAQAQIYFPGRRGHKHNANITCVRTSLEEIQRIAEIMAGYCNESTGPVAVLVPMKGFSCLDHEDGPQPDPEGPRVFAETFARALTRTIHFETVPLHINDEAFSEVIVGALQKIGGLRKIEADRLPSRQPATWSPYSSVHTLDRFSGNQHTTTETTGDALAA
;
A
#
# COMPACT_ATOMS: atom_id res chain seq x y z
N MET A 1 5.43 -24.11 -25.75
CA MET A 1 6.46 -24.74 -24.89
C MET A 1 7.27 -23.58 -24.30
N LEU A 2 6.81 -23.05 -23.17
CA LEU A 2 7.42 -21.87 -22.53
C LEU A 2 8.80 -22.26 -22.01
N THR A 3 9.81 -21.50 -22.41
CA THR A 3 11.18 -21.62 -21.90
C THR A 3 11.17 -21.27 -20.42
N ARG A 4 11.14 -22.28 -19.56
CA ARG A 4 11.39 -22.16 -18.12
C ARG A 4 12.71 -21.42 -17.92
N THR A 5 12.67 -20.21 -17.39
CA THR A 5 13.83 -19.63 -16.71
C THR A 5 14.06 -20.51 -15.48
N ASP A 6 15.02 -21.42 -15.59
CA ASP A 6 15.58 -22.08 -14.43
C ASP A 6 16.10 -20.97 -13.55
N GLY A 7 15.45 -20.68 -12.40
CA GLY A 7 15.72 -19.56 -11.49
C GLY A 7 17.15 -19.44 -10.92
N LYS A 8 18.15 -20.04 -11.58
CA LYS A 8 19.57 -19.75 -11.47
C LYS A 8 19.80 -18.25 -11.62
N GLY A 9 20.28 -17.64 -10.54
CA GLY A 9 20.66 -16.23 -10.51
C GLY A 9 19.61 -15.30 -9.88
N SER A 10 18.38 -15.78 -9.66
CA SER A 10 17.38 -15.02 -8.89
C SER A 10 17.81 -14.86 -7.43
N LYS A 11 17.54 -13.69 -6.87
CA LYS A 11 17.97 -13.30 -5.53
C LYS A 11 16.76 -13.13 -4.61
N VAL A 12 16.87 -13.65 -3.39
CA VAL A 12 15.85 -13.50 -2.34
C VAL A 12 16.44 -12.73 -1.17
N LEU A 13 15.74 -11.71 -0.70
CA LEU A 13 16.07 -11.01 0.53
C LEU A 13 15.61 -11.85 1.73
N LEU A 14 16.52 -12.25 2.60
CA LEU A 14 16.20 -12.89 3.88
C LEU A 14 16.37 -11.88 5.01
N ILE A 15 15.26 -11.56 5.67
CA ILE A 15 15.22 -10.62 6.78
C ILE A 15 15.19 -11.41 8.09
N ALA A 16 16.16 -11.17 8.97
CA ALA A 16 16.21 -11.84 10.26
C ALA A 16 16.90 -11.00 11.34
N ALA A 17 16.50 -11.19 12.59
CA ALA A 17 17.31 -10.77 13.74
C ALA A 17 18.49 -11.75 13.89
N MET A 18 19.64 -11.45 13.26
CA MET A 18 20.72 -12.43 13.10
C MET A 18 21.41 -12.77 14.42
N ASP A 19 21.37 -11.85 15.38
CA ASP A 19 21.82 -12.04 16.76
C ASP A 19 21.13 -13.20 17.49
N THR A 20 19.88 -13.52 17.13
CA THR A 20 19.09 -14.56 17.79
C THR A 20 18.63 -15.67 16.86
N LYS A 21 18.48 -15.40 15.55
CA LYS A 21 17.97 -16.33 14.53
C LYS A 21 18.97 -16.66 13.43
N GLY A 22 20.26 -16.40 13.67
CA GLY A 22 21.32 -16.63 12.68
C GLY A 22 21.38 -18.08 12.20
N THR A 23 21.22 -19.06 13.09
CA THR A 23 21.29 -20.49 12.74
C THR A 23 20.15 -20.90 11.80
N GLU A 24 18.94 -20.44 12.08
CA GLU A 24 17.73 -20.72 11.32
C GLU A 24 17.73 -19.98 9.97
N ALA A 25 18.19 -18.71 9.96
CA ALA A 25 18.39 -17.92 8.75
C ALA A 25 19.35 -18.61 7.77
N ARG A 26 20.50 -19.09 8.27
CA ARG A 26 21.47 -19.85 7.46
C ARG A 26 20.92 -21.18 6.97
N TYR A 27 20.04 -21.80 7.74
CA TYR A 27 19.36 -23.01 7.29
C TYR A 27 18.43 -22.74 6.10
N ILE A 28 17.65 -21.64 6.13
CA ILE A 28 16.85 -21.21 4.98
C ILE A 28 17.73 -20.91 3.77
N GLU A 29 18.80 -20.12 3.95
CA GLU A 29 19.78 -19.80 2.90
C GLU A 29 20.33 -21.07 2.23
N SER A 30 20.65 -22.11 3.01
CA SER A 30 21.13 -23.39 2.46
C SER A 30 20.12 -24.10 1.56
N TRP A 31 18.82 -23.95 1.84
CA TRP A 31 17.75 -24.53 1.01
C TRP A 31 17.46 -23.69 -0.23
N LEU A 32 17.54 -22.36 -0.12
CA LEU A 32 17.46 -21.45 -1.27
C LEU A 32 18.62 -21.70 -2.24
N ALA A 33 19.84 -21.86 -1.72
CA ALA A 33 21.01 -22.23 -2.52
C ALA A 33 20.80 -23.56 -3.27
N LYS A 34 20.27 -24.59 -2.60
CA LYS A 34 19.90 -25.87 -3.24
C LYS A 34 18.81 -25.72 -4.31
N ALA A 35 17.95 -24.72 -4.19
CA ALA A 35 16.91 -24.40 -5.17
C ALA A 35 17.41 -23.51 -6.33
N GLY A 36 18.70 -23.12 -6.33
CA GLY A 36 19.34 -22.30 -7.37
C GLY A 36 19.33 -20.79 -7.10
N PHE A 37 18.89 -20.36 -5.92
CA PHE A 37 18.75 -18.95 -5.57
C PHE A 37 19.97 -18.43 -4.79
N THR A 38 20.30 -17.16 -5.00
CA THR A 38 21.23 -16.43 -4.12
C THR A 38 20.44 -15.74 -3.00
N THR A 39 20.92 -15.84 -1.76
CA THR A 39 20.26 -15.16 -0.63
C THR A 39 21.03 -13.91 -0.27
N LEU A 40 20.34 -12.77 -0.18
CA LEU A 40 20.87 -11.56 0.43
C LEU A 40 20.30 -11.46 1.83
N ILE A 41 21.15 -11.58 2.86
CA ILE A 41 20.67 -11.48 4.24
C ILE A 41 20.72 -10.01 4.69
N MET A 42 19.62 -9.54 5.26
CA MET A 42 19.54 -8.27 5.99
C MET A 42 19.34 -8.55 7.47
N ASP A 43 20.28 -8.08 8.28
CA ASP A 43 20.22 -8.21 9.73
C ASP A 43 19.41 -7.07 10.35
N MET A 44 18.35 -7.43 11.06
CA MET A 44 17.51 -6.52 11.82
C MET A 44 17.57 -6.78 13.33
N GLY A 45 18.64 -7.43 13.80
CA GLY A 45 18.85 -7.71 15.21
C GLY A 45 19.07 -6.43 16.03
N ILE A 46 18.33 -6.31 17.12
CA ILE A 46 18.41 -5.19 18.07
C ILE A 46 19.27 -5.51 19.30
N ARG A 47 19.86 -6.71 19.38
CA ARG A 47 20.73 -7.15 20.47
C ARG A 47 22.00 -7.82 19.95
N GLY A 48 22.84 -8.22 20.91
CA GLY A 48 23.91 -9.19 20.74
C GLY A 48 24.91 -8.89 19.63
N LYS A 49 25.73 -9.89 19.32
CA LYS A 49 26.66 -9.85 18.18
C LYS A 49 26.08 -10.65 17.01
N ARG A 50 26.28 -10.14 15.80
CA ARG A 50 25.87 -10.80 14.55
C ARG A 50 26.78 -12.01 14.26
N PRO A 51 26.24 -13.21 13.97
CA PRO A 51 27.03 -14.36 13.57
C PRO A 51 27.35 -14.31 12.06
N GLY A 52 28.48 -13.69 11.72
CA GLY A 52 29.06 -13.73 10.37
C GLY A 52 28.56 -12.65 9.40
N PRO A 53 29.05 -12.66 8.14
CA PRO A 53 28.81 -11.61 7.16
C PRO A 53 27.37 -11.61 6.62
N VAL A 54 26.80 -10.44 6.36
CA VAL A 54 25.47 -10.27 5.77
C VAL A 54 25.55 -9.27 4.62
N ALA A 55 24.54 -9.25 3.74
CA ALA A 55 24.50 -8.34 2.60
C ALA A 55 24.10 -6.92 3.01
N VAL A 56 23.19 -6.79 4.00
CA VAL A 56 22.82 -5.51 4.60
C VAL A 56 22.97 -5.61 6.11
N THR A 57 23.84 -4.76 6.64
CA THR A 57 24.18 -4.73 8.06
C THR A 57 23.18 -3.92 8.88
N ARG A 58 23.11 -4.21 10.18
CA ARG A 58 22.29 -3.43 11.13
C ARG A 58 22.69 -1.94 11.15
N ASP A 59 23.98 -1.65 10.97
CA ASP A 59 24.50 -0.27 10.96
C ASP A 59 24.05 0.48 9.70
N GLU A 60 23.97 -0.20 8.56
CA GLU A 60 23.39 0.35 7.33
C GLU A 60 21.88 0.59 7.47
N VAL A 61 21.16 -0.34 8.10
CA VAL A 61 19.73 -0.18 8.42
C VAL A 61 19.52 1.05 9.31
N LEU A 62 20.29 1.19 10.39
CA LEU A 62 20.21 2.33 11.30
C LEU A 62 20.56 3.65 10.61
N ARG A 63 21.63 3.66 9.81
CA ARG A 63 22.00 4.84 9.01
C ARG A 63 20.88 5.26 8.07
N ALA A 64 20.21 4.31 7.42
CA ALA A 64 19.07 4.61 6.57
C ALA A 64 17.88 5.19 7.36
N ALA A 65 17.71 4.79 8.63
CA ALA A 65 16.74 5.40 9.54
C ALA A 65 17.17 6.79 10.08
N GLY A 66 18.40 7.24 9.81
CA GLY A 66 18.96 8.45 10.41
C GLY A 66 19.27 8.28 11.90
N LYS A 67 19.57 7.04 12.33
CA LYS A 67 19.80 6.64 13.71
C LYS A 67 21.13 5.90 13.85
N THR A 68 21.51 5.68 15.10
CA THR A 68 22.76 5.02 15.52
C THR A 68 22.45 3.83 16.43
N TRP A 69 23.48 3.05 16.74
CA TRP A 69 23.35 1.98 17.72
C TRP A 69 23.03 2.51 19.12
N ASP A 70 23.59 3.66 19.49
CA ASP A 70 23.32 4.32 20.77
C ASP A 70 21.84 4.70 20.90
N ASP A 71 21.20 5.14 19.80
CA ASP A 71 19.74 5.38 19.79
C ASP A 71 18.95 4.11 20.15
N ILE A 72 19.36 2.94 19.65
CA ILE A 72 18.72 1.66 19.98
C ILE A 72 18.97 1.24 21.43
N GLN A 73 20.14 1.57 22.00
CA GLN A 73 20.42 1.24 23.39
C GLN A 73 19.68 2.16 24.38
N ASN A 74 19.29 3.35 23.93
CA ASN A 74 18.64 4.37 24.74
C ASN A 74 17.11 4.37 24.64
N VAL A 75 16.49 3.55 23.79
CA VAL A 75 15.02 3.43 23.78
C VAL A 75 14.51 2.77 25.06
N THR A 76 13.30 3.17 25.47
CA THR A 76 12.65 2.67 26.69
C THR A 76 11.94 1.33 26.47
N SER A 77 11.64 0.96 25.23
CA SER A 77 11.00 -0.31 24.89
C SER A 77 11.65 -1.00 23.68
N GLU A 78 11.56 -2.33 23.64
CA GLU A 78 11.97 -3.11 22.47
C GLU A 78 11.13 -2.80 21.22
N GLY A 79 9.89 -2.33 21.42
CA GLY A 79 9.00 -1.90 20.34
C GLY A 79 9.54 -0.70 19.59
N ASP A 80 10.00 0.32 20.31
CA ASP A 80 10.57 1.54 19.70
C ASP A 80 11.83 1.20 18.89
N ALA A 81 12.67 0.29 19.40
CA ALA A 81 13.83 -0.21 18.65
C ALA A 81 13.40 -0.92 17.36
N VAL A 82 12.34 -1.74 17.41
CA VAL A 82 11.80 -2.41 16.23
C VAL A 82 11.26 -1.42 15.21
N ASP A 83 10.57 -0.36 15.62
CA ASP A 83 10.05 0.67 14.72
C ASP A 83 11.16 1.43 13.99
N ILE A 84 12.23 1.77 14.70
CA ILE A 84 13.45 2.36 14.11
C ILE A 84 14.03 1.42 13.06
N MET A 85 14.19 0.13 13.41
CA MET A 85 14.74 -0.86 12.49
C MET A 85 13.85 -1.07 11.26
N ILE A 86 12.52 -1.07 11.41
CA ILE A 86 11.57 -1.16 10.28
C ILE A 86 11.73 0.04 9.35
N SER A 87 11.79 1.26 9.90
CA SER A 87 11.96 2.49 9.11
C SER A 87 13.23 2.45 8.24
N GLY A 88 14.35 2.00 8.81
CA GLY A 88 15.59 1.79 8.06
C GLY A 88 15.53 0.61 7.09
N GLY A 89 14.97 -0.52 7.53
CA GLY A 89 14.90 -1.77 6.79
C GLY A 89 14.05 -1.65 5.53
N VAL A 90 12.95 -0.90 5.59
CA VAL A 90 12.12 -0.55 4.43
C VAL A 90 12.95 0.16 3.36
N LYS A 91 13.73 1.18 3.75
CA LYS A 91 14.55 1.94 2.80
C LYS A 91 15.62 1.07 2.13
N CYS A 92 16.32 0.25 2.91
CA CYS A 92 17.32 -0.68 2.38
C CYS A 92 16.70 -1.74 1.45
N ALA A 93 15.61 -2.37 1.89
CA ALA A 93 14.93 -3.40 1.12
C ALA A 93 14.35 -2.86 -0.20
N LEU A 94 13.73 -1.67 -0.17
CA LEU A 94 13.23 -1.02 -1.37
C LEU A 94 14.35 -0.55 -2.30
N ALA A 95 15.52 -0.18 -1.78
CA ALA A 95 16.68 0.14 -2.63
C ALA A 95 17.14 -1.10 -3.41
N LEU A 96 17.20 -2.28 -2.77
CA LEU A 96 17.51 -3.55 -3.44
C LEU A 96 16.45 -3.91 -4.48
N TYR A 97 15.17 -3.72 -4.15
CA TYR A 97 14.06 -3.97 -5.06
C TYR A 97 14.10 -3.08 -6.30
N LYS A 98 14.27 -1.77 -6.11
CA LYS A 98 14.34 -0.77 -7.19
C LYS A 98 15.54 -0.96 -8.11
N ALA A 99 16.61 -1.57 -7.60
CA ALA A 99 17.78 -1.94 -8.39
C ALA A 99 17.65 -3.33 -9.07
N ASP A 100 16.47 -3.97 -9.00
CA ASP A 100 16.19 -5.34 -9.45
C ASP A 100 17.20 -6.39 -8.91
N LEU A 101 17.71 -6.15 -7.70
CA LEU A 101 18.66 -7.04 -7.03
C LEU A 101 17.98 -8.15 -6.24
N ILE A 102 16.65 -8.11 -6.08
CA ILE A 102 15.86 -9.11 -5.37
C ILE A 102 14.51 -9.33 -6.07
N GLN A 103 14.06 -10.58 -6.08
CA GLN A 103 12.80 -10.98 -6.71
C GLN A 103 11.78 -11.56 -5.71
N GLY A 104 12.15 -11.67 -4.44
CA GLY A 104 11.25 -12.04 -3.36
C GLY A 104 11.87 -11.74 -1.99
N VAL A 105 11.03 -11.75 -0.96
CA VAL A 105 11.45 -11.55 0.44
C VAL A 105 10.92 -12.66 1.33
N ILE A 106 11.79 -13.16 2.21
CA ILE A 106 11.45 -14.14 3.24
C ILE A 106 11.92 -13.67 4.61
N SER A 107 11.15 -13.95 5.65
CA SER A 107 11.55 -13.68 7.02
C SER A 107 11.07 -14.77 7.98
N LEU A 108 11.63 -14.77 9.19
CA LEU A 108 11.30 -15.72 10.25
C LEU A 108 11.38 -15.06 11.63
N GLY A 109 10.53 -15.49 12.55
CA GLY A 109 10.67 -15.09 13.94
C GLY A 109 9.49 -15.38 14.85
N GLY A 110 9.67 -15.05 16.13
CA GLY A 110 8.57 -14.91 17.09
C GLY A 110 7.77 -13.64 16.83
N THR A 111 7.08 -13.11 17.84
CA THR A 111 6.30 -11.85 17.70
C THR A 111 7.15 -10.71 17.16
N MET A 112 8.28 -10.39 17.81
CA MET A 112 9.14 -9.27 17.39
C MET A 112 9.76 -9.46 15.99
N GLY A 113 10.20 -10.68 15.67
CA GLY A 113 10.73 -10.98 14.34
C GLY A 113 9.63 -10.94 13.26
N THR A 114 8.39 -11.29 13.61
CA THR A 114 7.22 -11.14 12.74
C THR A 114 6.91 -9.66 12.51
N THR A 115 6.94 -8.83 13.54
CA THR A 115 6.79 -7.37 13.42
C THR A 115 7.85 -6.78 12.47
N LEU A 116 9.13 -7.12 12.68
CA LEU A 116 10.24 -6.67 11.82
C LEU A 116 10.05 -7.11 10.37
N GLY A 117 9.88 -8.41 10.14
CA GLY A 117 9.78 -9.00 8.80
C GLY A 117 8.58 -8.45 8.05
N THR A 118 7.40 -8.49 8.65
CA THR A 118 6.17 -8.02 8.01
C THR A 118 6.13 -6.50 7.84
N GLY A 119 6.69 -5.74 8.78
CA GLY A 119 6.84 -4.28 8.66
C GLY A 119 7.59 -3.88 7.39
N VAL A 120 8.68 -4.59 7.08
CA VAL A 120 9.42 -4.38 5.82
C VAL A 120 8.66 -4.94 4.61
N MET A 121 8.05 -6.13 4.72
CA MET A 121 7.30 -6.74 3.62
C MET A 121 6.12 -5.89 3.13
N ARG A 122 5.45 -5.16 4.03
CA ARG A 122 4.31 -4.30 3.67
C ARG A 122 4.67 -3.11 2.77
N ALA A 123 5.95 -2.81 2.61
CA ALA A 123 6.42 -1.76 1.72
C ALA A 123 6.55 -2.20 0.26
N PHE A 124 6.51 -3.50 -0.02
CA PHE A 124 6.61 -4.03 -1.38
C PHE A 124 5.24 -4.06 -2.08
N PRO A 125 5.20 -4.00 -3.43
CA PRO A 125 3.96 -4.12 -4.20
C PRO A 125 3.17 -5.40 -3.94
N ILE A 126 1.88 -5.35 -4.25
CA ILE A 126 1.05 -6.55 -4.38
C ILE A 126 1.61 -7.44 -5.50
N GLY A 127 1.54 -8.76 -5.34
CA GLY A 127 2.09 -9.73 -6.28
C GLY A 127 3.61 -9.97 -6.13
N PHE A 128 4.36 -9.07 -5.47
CA PHE A 128 5.76 -9.35 -5.15
C PHE A 128 5.86 -10.53 -4.15
N PRO A 129 6.65 -11.59 -4.39
CA PRO A 129 6.71 -12.73 -3.48
C PRO A 129 7.16 -12.38 -2.05
N LYS A 130 6.27 -12.56 -1.05
CA LYS A 130 6.49 -12.24 0.37
C LYS A 130 6.11 -13.43 1.25
N VAL A 131 7.08 -14.04 1.95
CA VAL A 131 6.85 -15.20 2.84
C VAL A 131 7.34 -14.92 4.25
N MET A 132 6.46 -15.03 5.25
CA MET A 132 6.79 -14.86 6.66
C MET A 132 6.58 -16.16 7.44
N ILE A 133 7.65 -16.68 8.06
CA ILE A 133 7.58 -17.87 8.92
C ILE A 133 7.46 -17.44 10.38
N SER A 134 6.26 -17.55 10.96
CA SER A 134 5.94 -16.94 12.25
C SER A 134 5.42 -17.94 13.29
N THR A 135 5.81 -17.76 14.55
CA THR A 135 5.23 -18.50 15.69
C THR A 135 3.81 -18.06 16.03
N ILE A 136 3.35 -16.93 15.48
CA ILE A 136 2.04 -16.34 15.76
C ILE A 136 1.14 -16.28 14.51
N ALA A 137 1.47 -17.02 13.45
CA ALA A 137 0.66 -17.06 12.22
C ALA A 137 -0.78 -17.61 12.42
N ALA A 138 -1.04 -18.32 13.53
CA ALA A 138 -2.38 -18.84 13.88
C ALA A 138 -3.06 -18.01 14.98
N LYS A 139 -2.83 -16.68 14.97
CA LYS A 139 -3.47 -15.69 15.84
C LYS A 139 -4.11 -14.60 14.98
N ASP A 140 -4.58 -13.52 15.63
CA ASP A 140 -4.92 -12.31 14.91
C ASP A 140 -3.67 -11.76 14.22
N THR A 141 -3.73 -11.68 12.88
CA THR A 141 -2.63 -11.24 12.05
C THR A 141 -2.88 -9.91 11.34
N GLU A 142 -3.96 -9.20 11.67
CA GLU A 142 -4.35 -7.95 11.00
C GLU A 142 -3.19 -6.93 11.03
N ALA A 143 -2.58 -6.70 12.18
CA ALA A 143 -1.47 -5.76 12.33
C ALA A 143 -0.17 -6.16 11.60
N PHE A 144 0.00 -7.45 11.27
CA PHE A 144 1.19 -7.96 10.57
C PHE A 144 1.00 -7.96 9.06
N ILE A 145 -0.13 -8.50 8.58
CA ILE A 145 -0.42 -8.57 7.14
C ILE A 145 -0.86 -7.19 6.62
N GLY A 146 -1.70 -6.50 7.39
CA GLY A 146 -2.41 -5.31 6.95
C GLY A 146 -3.24 -5.61 5.70
N ASN A 147 -3.09 -4.76 4.71
CA ASN A 147 -3.76 -4.82 3.40
C ASN A 147 -2.84 -5.36 2.29
N MET A 148 -1.91 -6.26 2.63
CA MET A 148 -0.92 -6.81 1.70
C MET A 148 -1.06 -8.33 1.55
N ASP A 149 -0.56 -8.88 0.45
CA ASP A 149 -0.55 -10.31 0.10
C ASP A 149 0.65 -11.05 0.73
N ILE A 150 0.83 -10.94 2.04
CA ILE A 150 1.91 -11.64 2.76
C ILE A 150 1.51 -13.09 3.03
N PHE A 151 2.31 -14.04 2.52
CA PHE A 151 2.11 -15.47 2.79
C PHE A 151 2.66 -15.84 4.17
N MET A 152 1.76 -16.02 5.13
CA MET A 152 2.09 -16.40 6.51
C MET A 152 2.18 -17.93 6.67
N LEU A 153 3.36 -18.43 7.03
CA LEU A 153 3.60 -19.84 7.36
C LEU A 153 3.80 -20.01 8.88
N ASN A 154 2.96 -20.81 9.53
CA ASN A 154 3.10 -21.11 10.96
C ASN A 154 4.36 -21.96 11.21
N SER A 155 5.23 -21.53 12.13
CA SER A 155 6.44 -22.27 12.53
C SER A 155 6.15 -23.57 13.28
N VAL A 156 4.90 -23.76 13.76
CA VAL A 156 4.39 -24.90 14.56
C VAL A 156 4.99 -24.98 15.97
N SER A 157 6.30 -24.83 16.09
CA SER A 157 7.01 -24.71 17.37
C SER A 157 7.76 -23.38 17.43
N ASP A 158 8.23 -23.02 18.62
CA ASP A 158 9.16 -21.90 18.75
C ASP A 158 10.41 -22.10 17.88
N LEU A 159 10.98 -20.98 17.43
CA LEU A 159 12.19 -20.92 16.60
C LEU A 159 13.42 -20.75 17.50
N ALA A 160 13.61 -21.67 18.45
CA ALA A 160 14.75 -21.69 19.37
C ALA A 160 15.74 -22.78 18.96
N GLY A 161 16.35 -22.61 17.78
CA GLY A 161 17.26 -23.56 17.17
C GLY A 161 16.58 -24.55 16.20
N LEU A 162 17.43 -25.41 15.61
CA LEU A 162 17.01 -26.36 14.59
C LEU A 162 16.71 -27.73 15.19
N ASN A 163 15.45 -28.14 15.13
CA ASN A 163 14.98 -29.48 15.47
C ASN A 163 14.26 -30.12 14.28
N ARG A 164 13.79 -31.36 14.42
CA ARG A 164 13.14 -32.10 13.33
C ARG A 164 11.90 -31.40 12.75
N ILE A 165 11.20 -30.61 13.57
CA ILE A 165 9.99 -29.89 13.19
C ILE A 165 10.36 -28.56 12.54
N THR A 166 11.18 -27.73 13.21
CA THR A 166 11.58 -26.44 12.64
C THR A 166 12.33 -26.60 11.32
N ARG A 167 13.17 -27.64 11.16
CA ARG A 167 13.82 -27.95 9.88
C ARG A 167 12.82 -28.21 8.75
N LYS A 168 11.74 -28.95 9.02
CA LYS A 168 10.70 -29.22 7.99
C LYS A 168 9.98 -27.94 7.60
N VAL A 169 9.60 -27.12 8.59
CA VAL A 169 8.86 -25.88 8.35
C VAL A 169 9.71 -24.82 7.66
N LEU A 170 10.93 -24.60 8.12
CA LEU A 170 11.88 -23.65 7.50
C LEU A 170 12.21 -24.07 6.06
N ARG A 171 12.37 -25.38 5.80
CA ARG A 171 12.50 -25.92 4.44
C ARG A 171 11.27 -25.58 3.59
N ASN A 172 10.06 -25.80 4.11
CA ASN A 172 8.84 -25.51 3.37
C ASN A 172 8.72 -24.02 3.03
N GLY A 173 9.04 -23.13 3.97
CA GLY A 173 9.06 -21.69 3.70
C GLY A 173 10.08 -21.29 2.63
N ALA A 174 11.29 -21.86 2.68
CA ALA A 174 12.32 -21.66 1.65
C ALA A 174 11.86 -22.13 0.25
N LEU A 175 11.21 -23.30 0.18
CA LEU A 175 10.69 -23.83 -1.08
C LEU A 175 9.46 -23.06 -1.58
N ALA A 176 8.63 -22.52 -0.68
CA ALA A 176 7.48 -21.70 -1.03
C ALA A 176 7.93 -20.41 -1.71
N ILE A 177 8.86 -19.65 -1.11
CA ILE A 177 9.37 -18.42 -1.73
C ILE A 177 10.10 -18.74 -3.05
N ALA A 178 10.87 -19.83 -3.12
CA ALA A 178 11.53 -20.25 -4.35
C ALA A 178 10.52 -20.57 -5.48
N GLY A 179 9.39 -21.20 -5.14
CA GLY A 179 8.30 -21.46 -6.09
C GLY A 179 7.64 -20.17 -6.58
N LEU A 180 7.25 -19.30 -5.65
CA LEU A 180 6.62 -18.00 -5.97
C LEU A 180 7.53 -17.12 -6.84
N VAL A 181 8.84 -17.11 -6.59
CA VAL A 181 9.79 -16.33 -7.38
C VAL A 181 10.05 -16.94 -8.75
N ARG A 182 10.11 -18.28 -8.85
CA ARG A 182 10.36 -18.95 -10.14
C ARG A 182 9.21 -18.78 -11.12
N GLU A 183 7.98 -18.86 -10.63
CA GLU A 183 6.77 -18.69 -11.44
C GLU A 183 6.29 -17.22 -11.45
N ARG A 184 7.18 -16.27 -11.11
CA ARG A 184 6.86 -14.83 -11.07
C ARG A 184 6.56 -14.24 -12.45
N GLU A 185 6.92 -14.91 -13.54
CA GLU A 185 6.49 -14.52 -14.90
C GLU A 185 4.96 -14.64 -15.00
N PHE A 186 4.28 -13.64 -14.43
CA PHE A 186 2.95 -13.24 -14.81
C PHE A 186 3.07 -12.82 -16.27
N HIS A 187 2.54 -13.65 -17.16
CA HIS A 187 2.22 -13.17 -18.50
C HIS A 187 1.25 -11.99 -18.31
N ASP A 188 1.56 -10.85 -18.94
CA ASP A 188 0.71 -9.65 -19.03
C ASP A 188 -0.66 -10.02 -19.64
N GLU A 189 -1.54 -10.64 -18.86
CA GLU A 189 -2.94 -10.88 -19.21
C GLU A 189 -3.79 -9.64 -18.90
N PHE A 190 -3.24 -8.68 -18.14
CA PHE A 190 -3.85 -7.38 -17.84
C PHE A 190 -3.73 -6.42 -19.04
N SER A 191 -4.38 -6.78 -20.15
CA SER A 191 -4.40 -5.96 -21.36
C SER A 191 -5.30 -4.74 -21.26
N ARG A 192 -6.20 -4.71 -20.26
CA ARG A 192 -7.15 -3.62 -20.04
C ARG A 192 -6.60 -2.64 -19.00
N PRO A 193 -6.71 -1.33 -19.24
CA PRO A 193 -6.35 -0.34 -18.23
C PRO A 193 -7.23 -0.49 -16.98
N LEU A 194 -6.61 -0.31 -15.81
CA LEU A 194 -7.28 -0.37 -14.53
C LEU A 194 -7.86 1.00 -14.13
N ALA A 195 -9.17 1.04 -13.87
CA ALA A 195 -9.86 2.13 -13.22
C ALA A 195 -10.18 1.79 -11.76
N VAL A 196 -10.13 2.79 -10.90
CA VAL A 196 -10.40 2.63 -9.47
C VAL A 196 -11.64 3.42 -9.09
N LEU A 197 -12.47 2.84 -8.23
CA LEU A 197 -13.71 3.42 -7.77
C LEU A 197 -13.83 3.26 -6.25
N THR A 198 -14.16 4.32 -5.52
CA THR A 198 -14.58 4.21 -4.11
C THR A 198 -16.10 4.24 -4.00
N THR A 199 -16.68 3.66 -2.95
CA THR A 199 -18.13 3.73 -2.68
C THR A 199 -18.46 3.37 -1.24
N LEU A 200 -19.71 3.62 -0.84
CA LEU A 200 -20.43 2.90 0.22
C LEU A 200 -21.80 2.47 -0.30
N GLY A 201 -22.51 1.65 0.47
CA GLY A 201 -23.90 1.28 0.16
C GLY A 201 -24.81 2.49 -0.10
N THR A 202 -24.48 3.64 0.50
CA THR A 202 -25.20 4.91 0.36
C THR A 202 -24.96 5.64 -0.96
N THR A 203 -23.94 5.25 -1.74
CA THR A 203 -23.61 5.78 -3.09
C THR A 203 -23.61 4.69 -4.17
N GLU A 204 -24.12 3.50 -3.83
CA GLU A 204 -23.94 2.31 -4.65
C GLU A 204 -24.68 2.38 -5.99
N ALA A 205 -25.78 3.13 -6.07
CA ALA A 205 -26.53 3.29 -7.32
C ALA A 205 -25.68 3.94 -8.43
N THR A 206 -24.81 4.89 -8.07
CA THR A 206 -23.87 5.52 -9.02
C THR A 206 -22.64 4.66 -9.23
N ALA A 207 -22.11 4.03 -8.18
CA ALA A 207 -20.96 3.13 -8.30
C ALA A 207 -21.24 1.95 -9.24
N ALA A 208 -22.44 1.35 -9.16
CA ALA A 208 -22.86 0.28 -10.05
C ALA A 208 -22.88 0.70 -11.52
N ARG A 209 -23.39 1.90 -11.82
CA ARG A 209 -23.38 2.45 -13.18
C ARG A 209 -21.97 2.75 -13.67
N MET A 210 -21.12 3.29 -12.81
CA MET A 210 -19.71 3.53 -13.15
C MET A 210 -18.97 2.25 -13.55
N ARG A 211 -19.23 1.13 -12.87
CA ARG A 211 -18.64 -0.17 -13.27
C ARG A 211 -19.08 -0.61 -14.67
N ILE A 212 -20.36 -0.42 -15.02
CA ILE A 212 -20.88 -0.67 -16.37
C ILE A 212 -20.18 0.23 -17.40
N HIS A 213 -20.00 1.52 -17.09
CA HIS A 213 -19.29 2.45 -17.98
C HIS A 213 -17.83 2.05 -18.19
N PHE A 214 -17.11 1.69 -17.14
CA PHE A 214 -15.72 1.22 -17.26
C PHE A 214 -15.62 -0.01 -18.16
N GLU A 215 -16.46 -1.02 -17.93
CA GLU A 215 -16.48 -2.24 -18.74
C GLU A 215 -16.80 -1.93 -20.21
N ALA A 216 -17.83 -1.12 -20.47
CA ALA A 216 -18.22 -0.71 -21.82
C ALA A 216 -17.13 0.07 -22.57
N TRP A 217 -16.16 0.65 -21.85
CA TRP A 217 -15.04 1.40 -22.41
C TRP A 217 -13.73 0.59 -22.48
N GLY A 218 -13.78 -0.69 -22.10
CA GLY A 218 -12.63 -1.59 -22.16
C GLY A 218 -11.70 -1.49 -20.95
N TYR A 219 -12.16 -0.89 -19.85
CA TYR A 219 -11.41 -0.81 -18.59
C TYR A 219 -11.79 -1.98 -17.68
N GLU A 220 -10.83 -2.46 -16.92
CA GLU A 220 -11.09 -3.23 -15.71
C GLU A 220 -11.32 -2.25 -14.57
N SER A 221 -12.21 -2.58 -13.64
CA SER A 221 -12.49 -1.72 -12.48
C SER A 221 -12.31 -2.47 -11.17
N VAL A 222 -11.60 -1.86 -10.23
CA VAL A 222 -11.54 -2.32 -8.83
C VAL A 222 -12.30 -1.33 -7.95
N THR A 223 -13.16 -1.84 -7.07
CA THR A 223 -13.99 -1.02 -6.17
C THR A 223 -13.56 -1.22 -4.72
N PHE A 224 -13.44 -0.11 -3.99
CA PHE A 224 -13.13 -0.10 -2.56
C PHE A 224 -14.28 0.48 -1.76
N HIS A 225 -14.73 -0.26 -0.74
CA HIS A 225 -15.66 0.28 0.25
C HIS A 225 -14.92 1.19 1.22
N THR A 226 -15.38 2.41 1.42
CA THR A 226 -14.67 3.39 2.26
C THR A 226 -14.99 3.20 3.74
N THR A 227 -14.47 2.11 4.31
CA THR A 227 -14.65 1.68 5.71
C THR A 227 -13.39 1.83 6.55
N GLY A 228 -12.52 2.78 6.20
CA GLY A 228 -11.18 3.00 6.76
C GLY A 228 -10.14 2.15 6.04
N THR A 229 -10.28 0.82 6.15
CA THR A 229 -9.35 -0.14 5.55
C THR A 229 -9.41 -0.14 4.02
N GLY A 230 -10.56 0.11 3.42
CA GLY A 230 -10.71 0.12 1.96
C GLY A 230 -10.05 1.33 1.31
N GLY A 231 -10.21 2.54 1.86
CA GLY A 231 -9.44 3.70 1.41
C GLY A 231 -7.94 3.50 1.57
N GLN A 232 -7.51 2.97 2.72
CA GLN A 232 -6.10 2.64 2.94
C GLN A 232 -5.55 1.64 1.91
N ALA A 233 -6.34 0.62 1.56
CA ALA A 233 -5.99 -0.34 0.50
C ALA A 233 -5.91 0.34 -0.88
N MET A 234 -6.85 1.23 -1.19
CA MET A 234 -6.84 2.01 -2.43
C MET A 234 -5.57 2.86 -2.56
N GLU A 235 -5.23 3.68 -1.54
CA GLU A 235 -4.05 4.56 -1.59
C GLU A 235 -2.76 3.75 -1.82
N ARG A 236 -2.66 2.57 -1.21
CA ARG A 236 -1.50 1.69 -1.43
C ARG A 236 -1.50 1.07 -2.82
N MET A 237 -2.62 0.54 -3.28
CA MET A 237 -2.71 -0.06 -4.62
C MET A 237 -2.38 0.98 -5.69
N VAL A 238 -2.92 2.19 -5.57
CA VAL A 238 -2.63 3.31 -6.48
C VAL A 238 -1.13 3.63 -6.52
N ASN A 239 -0.41 3.47 -5.41
CA ASN A 239 1.03 3.68 -5.39
C ASN A 239 1.82 2.62 -6.16
N PHE A 240 1.34 1.37 -6.19
CA PHE A 240 2.07 0.24 -6.75
C PHE A 240 1.65 -0.19 -8.15
N GLU A 241 0.36 -0.06 -8.49
CA GLU A 241 -0.19 -0.53 -9.75
C GLU A 241 -0.28 0.59 -10.79
N PRO A 242 -0.21 0.26 -12.10
CA PRO A 242 -0.46 1.20 -13.19
C PRO A 242 -1.96 1.50 -13.31
N VAL A 243 -2.46 2.38 -12.44
CA VAL A 243 -3.84 2.86 -12.47
C VAL A 243 -3.99 3.95 -13.53
N SER A 244 -4.99 3.81 -14.41
CA SER A 244 -5.27 4.74 -15.50
C SER A 244 -6.21 5.88 -15.11
N ALA A 245 -7.15 5.63 -14.19
CA ALA A 245 -8.07 6.64 -13.69
C ALA A 245 -8.59 6.28 -12.30
N VAL A 246 -8.93 7.30 -11.51
CA VAL A 246 -9.59 7.15 -10.20
C VAL A 246 -10.89 7.94 -10.19
N VAL A 247 -11.96 7.32 -9.72
CA VAL A 247 -13.22 7.97 -9.36
C VAL A 247 -13.40 7.79 -7.87
N ASP A 248 -13.03 8.82 -7.13
CA ASP A 248 -13.20 8.85 -5.69
C ASP A 248 -14.61 9.38 -5.37
N LEU A 249 -15.60 8.48 -5.43
CA LEU A 249 -17.02 8.80 -5.26
C LEU A 249 -17.39 9.02 -3.79
N SER A 250 -16.64 8.43 -2.85
CA SER A 250 -16.92 8.45 -1.41
C SER A 250 -15.74 8.98 -0.62
N LEU A 251 -15.91 10.15 0.00
CA LEU A 251 -14.89 10.80 0.85
C LEU A 251 -15.19 10.66 2.35
N HIS A 252 -16.14 9.79 2.70
CA HIS A 252 -16.56 9.51 4.08
C HIS A 252 -15.41 9.30 5.06
N GLU A 253 -14.39 8.55 4.66
CA GLU A 253 -13.23 8.24 5.49
C GLU A 253 -12.43 9.49 5.92
N LEU A 254 -12.51 10.60 5.18
CA LEU A 254 -11.91 11.87 5.61
C LEU A 254 -12.69 12.52 6.75
N ILE A 255 -14.02 12.40 6.73
CA ILE A 255 -14.86 12.84 7.85
C ILE A 255 -14.49 12.02 9.10
N ASP A 256 -14.44 10.69 8.98
CA ASP A 256 -14.15 9.82 10.12
C ASP A 256 -12.75 10.07 10.69
N HIS A 257 -11.73 10.23 9.84
CA HIS A 257 -10.36 10.57 10.28
C HIS A 257 -10.29 11.90 11.06
N HIS A 258 -10.94 12.95 10.55
CA HIS A 258 -10.79 14.29 11.11
C HIS A 258 -11.72 14.57 12.30
N PHE A 259 -12.81 13.83 12.43
CA PHE A 259 -13.86 14.10 13.44
C PHE A 259 -14.15 12.91 14.36
N GLY A 260 -13.30 11.87 14.35
CA GLY A 260 -13.34 10.78 15.33
C GLY A 260 -14.40 9.72 15.04
N GLY A 261 -14.68 9.47 13.76
CA GLY A 261 -15.49 8.34 13.33
C GLY A 261 -14.73 7.01 13.38
N ALA A 262 -15.45 5.91 13.18
CA ALA A 262 -14.93 4.56 13.35
C ALA A 262 -14.19 4.04 12.10
N PHE A 263 -14.45 4.61 10.92
CA PHE A 263 -13.86 4.21 9.65
C PHE A 263 -12.66 5.10 9.29
N ASP A 264 -11.69 5.18 10.20
CA ASP A 264 -10.47 5.97 10.03
C ASP A 264 -9.45 5.27 9.09
N PRO A 265 -9.12 5.84 7.92
CA PRO A 265 -8.11 5.32 6.99
C PRO A 265 -6.67 5.72 7.32
N GLY A 266 -6.48 6.67 8.24
CA GLY A 266 -5.22 7.39 8.48
C GLY A 266 -4.98 8.60 7.56
N PRO A 267 -3.87 9.33 7.78
CA PRO A 267 -3.65 10.67 7.21
C PRO A 267 -3.34 10.70 5.69
N GLU A 268 -3.09 9.55 5.09
CA GLU A 268 -2.73 9.44 3.67
C GLU A 268 -3.93 9.37 2.73
N ARG A 269 -5.16 9.31 3.27
CA ARG A 269 -6.37 9.19 2.46
C ARG A 269 -6.55 10.39 1.53
N GLY A 270 -6.86 10.13 0.27
CA GLY A 270 -7.17 11.11 -0.77
C GLY A 270 -5.94 11.68 -1.48
N ARG A 271 -4.74 11.09 -1.30
CA ARG A 271 -3.48 11.71 -1.73
C ARG A 271 -2.76 10.98 -2.86
N ALA A 272 -2.73 9.66 -2.89
CA ALA A 272 -1.82 8.91 -3.77
C ALA A 272 -2.08 9.18 -5.26
N ALA A 273 -3.35 9.18 -5.67
CA ALA A 273 -3.73 9.42 -7.07
C ALA A 273 -3.34 10.83 -7.52
N LEU A 274 -3.60 11.83 -6.68
CA LEU A 274 -3.32 13.24 -6.94
C LEU A 274 -1.81 13.52 -7.02
N GLN A 275 -1.03 12.92 -6.13
CA GLN A 275 0.43 13.07 -6.09
C GLN A 275 1.11 12.36 -7.29
N LYS A 276 0.61 11.18 -7.69
CA LYS A 276 1.08 10.46 -8.88
C LYS A 276 0.62 11.07 -10.20
N GLY A 277 -0.29 12.04 -10.14
CA GLY A 277 -0.84 12.72 -11.31
C GLY A 277 -1.75 11.83 -12.16
N ILE A 278 -2.37 10.83 -11.53
CA ILE A 278 -3.36 9.97 -12.17
C ILE A 278 -4.64 10.80 -12.38
N PRO A 279 -5.26 10.76 -13.57
CA PRO A 279 -6.54 11.42 -13.81
C PRO A 279 -7.59 11.01 -12.77
N THR A 280 -8.06 11.99 -12.00
CA THR A 280 -8.91 11.74 -10.84
C THR A 280 -10.17 12.59 -10.88
N VAL A 281 -11.35 11.96 -10.82
CA VAL A 281 -12.61 12.62 -10.46
C VAL A 281 -12.86 12.42 -8.98
N ILE A 282 -13.11 13.51 -8.27
CA ILE A 282 -13.49 13.52 -6.86
C ILE A 282 -14.94 13.97 -6.75
N VAL A 283 -15.72 13.20 -5.98
CA VAL A 283 -17.08 13.56 -5.59
C VAL A 283 -17.13 13.55 -4.06
N PRO A 284 -17.67 14.59 -3.40
CA PRO A 284 -17.82 14.62 -1.95
C PRO A 284 -18.98 13.70 -1.48
N GLY A 285 -19.05 12.46 -1.97
CA GLY A 285 -20.07 11.52 -1.54
C GLY A 285 -19.83 11.08 -0.10
N ASN A 286 -20.92 10.86 0.62
CA ASN A 286 -20.95 10.37 2.01
C ASN A 286 -20.21 11.26 3.04
N ILE A 287 -19.91 12.52 2.70
CA ILE A 287 -19.36 13.47 3.69
C ILE A 287 -20.44 14.02 4.62
N ASP A 288 -21.70 13.65 4.41
CA ASP A 288 -22.85 14.10 5.17
C ASP A 288 -23.03 13.33 6.49
N PHE A 289 -22.20 12.31 6.75
CA PHE A 289 -22.19 11.60 8.02
C PHE A 289 -20.80 11.08 8.37
N LEU A 290 -20.59 10.89 9.67
CA LEU A 290 -19.55 10.06 10.25
C LEU A 290 -20.14 8.72 10.72
N VAL A 291 -19.32 7.66 10.78
CA VAL A 291 -19.77 6.35 11.25
C VAL A 291 -19.30 6.10 12.67
N THR A 292 -20.19 5.56 13.49
CA THR A 292 -19.87 5.12 14.85
C THR A 292 -20.39 3.71 15.11
N GLY A 293 -20.12 3.21 16.31
CA GLY A 293 -20.75 1.99 16.84
C GLY A 293 -22.26 2.12 17.09
N PRO A 294 -22.83 1.26 17.96
CA PRO A 294 -24.26 1.28 18.30
C PRO A 294 -24.74 2.66 18.75
N MET A 295 -26.04 2.95 18.58
CA MET A 295 -26.64 4.26 18.88
C MET A 295 -26.29 4.78 20.28
N ALA A 296 -26.23 3.92 21.30
CA ALA A 296 -25.86 4.32 22.65
C ALA A 296 -24.42 4.89 22.72
N GLN A 297 -23.49 4.31 21.97
CA GLN A 297 -22.12 4.81 21.86
C GLN A 297 -22.08 6.11 21.04
N ALA A 298 -22.85 6.18 19.96
CA ALA A 298 -22.98 7.39 19.15
C ALA A 298 -23.43 8.60 19.98
N GLN A 299 -24.43 8.40 20.86
CA GLN A 299 -24.95 9.46 21.75
C GLN A 299 -23.94 9.94 22.79
N ILE A 300 -22.98 9.09 23.17
CA ILE A 300 -21.91 9.44 24.11
C ILE A 300 -20.82 10.24 23.40
N TYR A 301 -20.38 9.79 22.22
CA TYR A 301 -19.29 10.43 21.49
C TYR A 301 -19.74 11.71 20.76
N PHE A 302 -21.01 11.77 20.35
CA PHE A 302 -21.58 12.84 19.55
C PHE A 302 -22.91 13.33 20.15
N PRO A 303 -22.89 13.89 21.38
CA PRO A 303 -24.10 14.26 22.09
C PRO A 303 -24.88 15.35 21.33
N GLY A 304 -26.20 15.16 21.23
CA GLY A 304 -27.11 16.12 20.60
C GLY A 304 -27.11 16.12 19.06
N ARG A 305 -26.31 15.26 18.41
CA ARG A 305 -26.26 15.17 16.94
C ARG A 305 -27.34 14.23 16.40
N ARG A 306 -27.88 14.54 15.23
CA ARG A 306 -28.80 13.64 14.50
C ARG A 306 -28.04 12.37 14.13
N GLY A 307 -28.62 11.21 14.43
CA GLY A 307 -28.04 9.92 14.12
C GLY A 307 -29.07 9.00 13.48
N HIS A 308 -28.68 8.32 12.41
CA HIS A 308 -29.45 7.27 11.77
C HIS A 308 -28.91 5.90 12.17
N LYS A 309 -29.75 5.09 12.83
CA LYS A 309 -29.39 3.70 13.16
C LYS A 309 -29.39 2.86 11.89
N HIS A 310 -28.22 2.67 11.30
CA HIS A 310 -28.06 1.85 10.10
C HIS A 310 -28.31 0.37 10.40
N ASN A 311 -27.73 -0.14 11.49
CA ASN A 311 -28.02 -1.48 12.02
C ASN A 311 -27.80 -1.54 13.54
N ALA A 312 -27.77 -2.75 14.11
CA ALA A 312 -27.57 -2.92 15.57
C ALA A 312 -26.20 -2.40 16.06
N ASN A 313 -25.19 -2.41 15.19
CA ASN A 313 -23.80 -2.11 15.51
C ASN A 313 -23.30 -0.79 14.92
N ILE A 314 -24.03 -0.19 13.98
CA ILE A 314 -23.57 0.97 13.20
C ILE A 314 -24.62 2.08 13.25
N THR A 315 -24.13 3.29 13.52
CA THR A 315 -24.91 4.53 13.46
C THR A 315 -24.20 5.53 12.56
N CYS A 316 -24.94 6.14 11.63
CA CYS A 316 -24.46 7.25 10.81
C CYS A 316 -24.85 8.56 11.48
N VAL A 317 -23.89 9.33 11.98
CA VAL A 317 -24.12 10.60 12.68
C VAL A 317 -23.94 11.74 11.69
N ARG A 318 -24.96 12.58 11.51
CA ARG A 318 -24.97 13.70 10.55
C ARG A 318 -23.85 14.70 10.85
N THR A 319 -23.09 15.08 9.82
CA THR A 319 -22.04 16.11 9.89
C THR A 319 -22.59 17.51 10.14
N SER A 320 -21.79 18.37 10.78
CA SER A 320 -22.10 19.79 10.89
C SER A 320 -21.61 20.56 9.66
N LEU A 321 -22.13 21.77 9.45
CA LEU A 321 -21.69 22.61 8.34
C LEU A 321 -20.21 22.99 8.48
N GLU A 322 -19.71 23.19 9.70
CA GLU A 322 -18.30 23.47 9.98
C GLU A 322 -17.40 22.28 9.60
N GLU A 323 -17.85 21.04 9.86
CA GLU A 323 -17.12 19.83 9.45
C GLU A 323 -17.08 19.71 7.92
N ILE A 324 -18.20 19.99 7.23
CA ILE A 324 -18.27 20.02 5.76
C ILE A 324 -17.34 21.11 5.19
N GLN A 325 -17.33 22.31 5.78
CA GLN A 325 -16.40 23.39 5.40
C GLN A 325 -14.96 22.93 5.53
N ARG A 326 -14.63 22.26 6.64
CA ARG A 326 -13.27 21.82 6.91
C ARG A 326 -12.81 20.74 5.91
N ILE A 327 -13.68 19.79 5.55
CA ILE A 327 -13.35 18.82 4.49
C ILE A 327 -13.20 19.50 3.14
N ALA A 328 -14.02 20.49 2.81
CA ALA A 328 -13.87 21.26 1.58
C ALA A 328 -12.50 21.95 1.49
N GLU A 329 -12.02 22.56 2.59
CA GLU A 329 -10.69 23.16 2.67
C GLU A 329 -9.57 22.13 2.50
N ILE A 330 -9.67 20.98 3.18
CA ILE A 330 -8.69 19.90 3.09
C ILE A 330 -8.60 19.38 1.66
N MET A 331 -9.75 19.12 1.03
CA MET A 331 -9.81 18.61 -0.33
C MET A 331 -9.29 19.62 -1.35
N ALA A 332 -9.58 20.91 -1.16
CA ALA A 332 -8.99 21.98 -1.98
C ALA A 332 -7.47 22.02 -1.82
N GLY A 333 -6.95 21.83 -0.60
CA GLY A 333 -5.52 21.68 -0.33
C GLY A 333 -4.90 20.53 -1.13
N TYR A 334 -5.52 19.35 -1.12
CA TYR A 334 -5.03 18.19 -1.87
C TYR A 334 -5.06 18.44 -3.39
N CYS A 335 -6.11 19.09 -3.89
CA CYS A 335 -6.21 19.48 -5.29
C CYS A 335 -5.13 20.50 -5.69
N ASN A 336 -4.81 21.46 -4.81
CA ASN A 336 -3.75 22.45 -5.03
C ASN A 336 -2.36 21.79 -5.11
N GLU A 337 -2.14 20.71 -4.34
CA GLU A 337 -0.91 19.90 -4.33
C GLU A 337 -0.84 18.86 -5.46
N SER A 338 -1.92 18.67 -6.22
CA SER A 338 -1.99 17.66 -7.28
C SER A 338 -1.04 17.94 -8.45
N THR A 339 -0.45 16.88 -8.99
CA THR A 339 0.52 16.96 -10.09
C THR A 339 -0.11 16.70 -11.46
N GLY A 340 -1.28 16.04 -11.48
CA GLY A 340 -2.00 15.63 -12.70
C GLY A 340 -3.33 16.35 -12.91
N PRO A 341 -4.16 15.82 -13.83
CA PRO A 341 -5.45 16.40 -14.15
C PRO A 341 -6.52 15.91 -13.16
N VAL A 342 -7.30 16.86 -12.64
CA VAL A 342 -8.29 16.62 -11.58
C VAL A 342 -9.62 17.25 -11.98
N ALA A 343 -10.71 16.54 -11.66
CA ALA A 343 -12.05 17.09 -11.68
C ALA A 343 -12.73 16.93 -10.32
N VAL A 344 -13.49 17.93 -9.90
CA VAL A 344 -14.30 17.90 -8.68
C VAL A 344 -15.74 18.20 -9.04
N LEU A 345 -16.64 17.28 -8.72
CA LEU A 345 -18.07 17.35 -9.04
C LEU A 345 -18.88 17.36 -7.76
N VAL A 346 -19.67 18.41 -7.53
CA VAL A 346 -20.49 18.54 -6.30
C VAL A 346 -21.96 18.27 -6.63
N PRO A 347 -22.56 17.17 -6.14
CA PRO A 347 -23.99 16.89 -6.32
C PRO A 347 -24.82 17.80 -5.41
N MET A 348 -25.48 18.79 -5.99
CA MET A 348 -26.16 19.86 -5.26
C MET A 348 -27.46 19.43 -4.56
N LYS A 349 -28.01 18.25 -4.88
CA LYS A 349 -29.22 17.73 -4.22
C LYS A 349 -28.93 16.69 -3.14
N GLY A 350 -27.66 16.43 -2.84
CA GLY A 350 -27.27 15.58 -1.71
C GLY A 350 -26.12 14.63 -1.97
N PHE A 351 -25.42 14.28 -0.89
CA PHE A 351 -24.17 13.52 -0.92
C PHE A 351 -24.32 12.01 -0.72
N SER A 352 -25.49 11.53 -0.32
CA SER A 352 -25.72 10.10 -0.02
C SER A 352 -27.21 9.77 -0.05
N CYS A 353 -27.59 8.49 -0.10
CA CYS A 353 -29.00 8.11 0.00
C CYS A 353 -29.66 8.49 1.35
N LEU A 354 -28.90 8.94 2.36
CA LEU A 354 -29.45 9.49 3.59
C LEU A 354 -29.80 10.99 3.46
N ASP A 355 -29.15 11.66 2.51
CA ASP A 355 -29.13 13.11 2.30
C ASP A 355 -29.91 13.49 1.05
N HIS A 356 -31.23 13.37 1.13
CA HIS A 356 -32.13 13.95 0.13
C HIS A 356 -33.34 14.56 0.86
N GLU A 357 -34.16 15.34 0.15
CA GLU A 357 -35.28 16.10 0.74
C GLU A 357 -36.21 15.21 1.61
N ASP A 358 -36.57 14.03 1.10
CA ASP A 358 -37.38 13.02 1.80
C ASP A 358 -36.55 11.99 2.61
N GLY A 359 -35.25 12.23 2.76
CA GLY A 359 -34.30 11.29 3.32
C GLY A 359 -34.34 11.24 4.85
N PRO A 360 -33.69 10.23 5.46
CA PRO A 360 -33.62 10.11 6.91
C PRO A 360 -32.81 11.23 7.58
N GLN A 361 -31.92 11.90 6.85
CA GLN A 361 -31.10 12.98 7.37
C GLN A 361 -30.94 14.08 6.30
N PRO A 362 -31.93 14.89 5.96
CA PRO A 362 -31.76 15.94 4.95
C PRO A 362 -30.80 17.04 5.43
N ASP A 363 -29.95 17.52 4.53
CA ASP A 363 -29.17 18.76 4.67
C ASP A 363 -29.11 19.55 3.34
N PRO A 364 -30.07 20.47 3.09
CA PRO A 364 -30.07 21.27 1.86
C PRO A 364 -28.90 22.27 1.79
N GLU A 365 -28.26 22.60 2.91
CA GLU A 365 -27.18 23.60 2.95
C GLU A 365 -25.79 23.00 2.74
N GLY A 366 -25.59 21.74 3.13
CA GLY A 366 -24.31 21.02 3.03
C GLY A 366 -23.64 21.13 1.65
N PRO A 367 -24.32 20.78 0.54
CA PRO A 367 -23.78 20.90 -0.81
C PRO A 367 -23.32 22.31 -1.18
N ARG A 368 -24.11 23.33 -0.84
CA ARG A 368 -23.78 24.73 -1.09
C ARG A 368 -22.55 25.17 -0.29
N VAL A 369 -22.53 24.84 1.00
CA VAL A 369 -21.42 25.16 1.91
C VAL A 369 -20.11 24.52 1.46
N PHE A 370 -20.15 23.26 1.02
CA PHE A 370 -18.99 22.57 0.46
C PHE A 370 -18.51 23.27 -0.81
N ALA A 371 -19.39 23.50 -1.79
CA ALA A 371 -19.05 24.07 -3.08
C ALA A 371 -18.41 25.47 -2.95
N GLU A 372 -19.02 26.36 -2.16
CA GLU A 372 -18.51 27.72 -1.96
C GLU A 372 -17.17 27.74 -1.23
N THR A 373 -17.01 26.89 -0.22
CA THR A 373 -15.76 26.79 0.55
C THR A 373 -14.64 26.20 -0.29
N PHE A 374 -14.92 25.12 -1.03
CA PHE A 374 -13.96 24.50 -1.94
C PHE A 374 -13.50 25.50 -3.01
N ALA A 375 -14.45 26.18 -3.68
CA ALA A 375 -14.14 27.16 -4.72
C ALA A 375 -13.27 28.33 -4.21
N ARG A 376 -13.52 28.78 -2.97
CA ARG A 376 -12.74 29.85 -2.33
C ARG A 376 -11.32 29.40 -1.96
N ALA A 377 -11.14 28.15 -1.54
CA ALA A 377 -9.86 27.59 -1.11
C ALA A 377 -9.00 27.07 -2.26
N LEU A 378 -9.59 26.83 -3.43
CA LEU A 378 -8.90 26.36 -4.62
C LEU A 378 -8.03 27.47 -5.23
N THR A 379 -6.74 27.21 -5.38
CA THR A 379 -5.77 28.13 -5.99
C THR A 379 -5.24 27.64 -7.34
N ARG A 380 -5.42 26.35 -7.65
CA ARG A 380 -5.05 25.72 -8.92
C ARG A 380 -6.24 25.64 -9.87
N THR A 381 -6.00 25.85 -11.16
CA THR A 381 -7.01 25.62 -12.19
C THR A 381 -7.23 24.11 -12.41
N ILE A 382 -8.42 23.63 -12.09
CA ILE A 382 -8.89 22.25 -12.32
C ILE A 382 -10.30 22.28 -12.92
N HIS A 383 -10.85 21.13 -13.32
CA HIS A 383 -12.26 21.06 -13.74
C HIS A 383 -13.16 20.98 -12.50
N PHE A 384 -13.79 22.10 -12.12
CA PHE A 384 -14.73 22.14 -10.99
C PHE A 384 -16.14 22.43 -11.50
N GLU A 385 -17.11 21.62 -11.10
CA GLU A 385 -18.51 21.75 -11.54
C GLU A 385 -19.47 21.45 -10.38
N THR A 386 -20.44 22.34 -10.16
CA THR A 386 -21.62 22.06 -9.33
C THR A 386 -22.71 21.48 -10.20
N VAL A 387 -23.28 20.35 -9.77
CA VAL A 387 -24.18 19.54 -10.59
C VAL A 387 -25.57 19.55 -9.93
N PRO A 388 -26.65 19.98 -10.62
CA PRO A 388 -28.00 20.11 -10.03
C PRO A 388 -28.72 18.76 -9.90
N LEU A 389 -28.01 17.74 -9.44
CA LEU A 389 -28.44 16.35 -9.29
C LEU A 389 -28.11 15.85 -7.88
N HIS A 390 -28.78 14.79 -7.47
CA HIS A 390 -28.43 14.00 -6.30
C HIS A 390 -27.35 12.99 -6.70
N ILE A 391 -26.45 12.61 -5.78
CA ILE A 391 -25.31 11.73 -6.09
C ILE A 391 -25.74 10.40 -6.74
N ASN A 392 -26.92 9.88 -6.40
CA ASN A 392 -27.47 8.61 -6.89
C ASN A 392 -28.43 8.75 -8.09
N ASP A 393 -28.63 9.97 -8.60
CA ASP A 393 -29.37 10.17 -9.83
C ASP A 393 -28.64 9.50 -10.99
N GLU A 394 -29.38 8.84 -11.89
CA GLU A 394 -28.80 8.14 -13.03
C GLU A 394 -27.89 9.03 -13.88
N ALA A 395 -28.36 10.25 -14.16
CA ALA A 395 -27.63 11.25 -14.92
C ALA A 395 -26.31 11.69 -14.27
N PHE A 396 -26.13 11.50 -12.96
CA PHE A 396 -24.90 11.90 -12.29
C PHE A 396 -23.70 11.02 -12.71
N SER A 397 -23.94 9.73 -12.98
CA SER A 397 -22.91 8.83 -13.52
C SER A 397 -22.40 9.27 -14.89
N GLU A 398 -23.28 9.78 -15.75
CA GLU A 398 -22.91 10.35 -17.05
C GLU A 398 -22.07 11.63 -16.91
N VAL A 399 -22.35 12.45 -15.89
CA VAL A 399 -21.55 13.66 -15.60
C VAL A 399 -20.14 13.26 -15.15
N ILE A 400 -19.99 12.24 -14.31
CA ILE A 400 -18.68 11.70 -13.89
C ILE A 400 -17.89 11.22 -15.12
N VAL A 401 -18.54 10.45 -15.99
CA VAL A 401 -18.02 9.97 -17.27
C VAL A 401 -17.54 11.14 -18.15
N GLY A 402 -18.36 12.17 -18.32
CA GLY A 402 -18.01 13.36 -19.10
C GLY A 402 -16.82 14.12 -18.49
N ALA A 403 -16.76 14.23 -17.16
CA ALA A 403 -15.64 14.86 -16.47
C ALA A 403 -14.33 14.07 -16.68
N LEU A 404 -14.36 12.74 -16.57
CA LEU A 404 -13.19 11.88 -16.85
C LEU A 404 -12.68 12.07 -18.28
N GLN A 405 -13.57 12.18 -19.26
CA GLN A 405 -13.19 12.45 -20.64
C GLN A 405 -12.56 13.84 -20.79
N LYS A 406 -13.15 14.89 -20.19
CA LYS A 406 -12.61 16.27 -20.24
C LYS A 406 -11.19 16.35 -19.67
N ILE A 407 -10.90 15.63 -18.59
CA ILE A 407 -9.57 15.63 -17.95
C ILE A 407 -8.59 14.62 -18.56
N GLY A 408 -9.00 13.93 -19.63
CA GLY A 408 -8.17 12.95 -20.34
C GLY A 408 -7.99 11.61 -19.62
N GLY A 409 -8.80 11.34 -18.59
CA GLY A 409 -8.73 10.12 -17.77
C GLY A 409 -9.34 8.87 -18.40
N LEU A 410 -10.27 9.03 -19.34
CA LEU A 410 -10.87 7.91 -20.05
C LEU A 410 -10.93 8.16 -21.55
N ARG A 411 -10.50 7.16 -22.33
CA ARG A 411 -10.70 7.09 -23.78
C ARG A 411 -11.29 5.73 -24.10
N LYS A 412 -12.33 5.68 -24.95
CA LYS A 412 -12.91 4.41 -25.37
C LYS A 412 -11.85 3.58 -26.09
N ILE A 413 -11.55 2.38 -25.58
CA ILE A 413 -10.61 1.46 -26.21
C ILE A 413 -11.42 0.55 -27.14
N GLU A 414 -11.22 0.73 -28.45
CA GLU A 414 -11.79 -0.17 -29.46
C GLU A 414 -11.15 -1.56 -29.30
N ALA A 415 -11.95 -2.63 -29.34
CA ALA A 415 -11.51 -4.00 -29.11
C ALA A 415 -10.34 -4.44 -30.03
N ASP A 416 -10.22 -3.84 -31.22
CA ASP A 416 -9.16 -4.11 -32.20
C ASP A 416 -7.87 -3.29 -31.99
N ARG A 417 -7.85 -2.41 -30.98
CA ARG A 417 -6.70 -1.54 -30.61
C ARG A 417 -6.19 -1.80 -29.20
N LEU A 418 -6.43 -3.00 -28.65
CA LEU A 418 -5.64 -3.45 -27.50
C LEU A 418 -4.17 -3.43 -27.94
N PRO A 419 -3.27 -2.72 -27.22
CA PRO A 419 -1.89 -2.59 -27.64
C PRO A 419 -1.29 -3.98 -27.88
N SER A 420 -0.71 -4.17 -29.06
CA SER A 420 -0.04 -5.42 -29.42
C SER A 420 1.05 -5.68 -28.37
N ARG A 421 0.95 -6.86 -27.73
CA ARG A 421 1.92 -7.47 -26.81
C ARG A 421 3.35 -6.97 -27.05
N GLN A 422 3.75 -5.94 -26.33
CA GLN A 422 5.14 -5.70 -26.03
C GLN A 422 5.27 -5.97 -24.54
N PRO A 423 6.22 -6.82 -24.10
CA PRO A 423 6.50 -6.92 -22.68
C PRO A 423 6.76 -5.50 -22.19
N ALA A 424 6.09 -5.09 -21.11
CA ALA A 424 6.38 -3.82 -20.49
C ALA A 424 7.87 -3.80 -20.15
N THR A 425 8.69 -3.16 -20.99
CA THR A 425 10.05 -2.84 -20.61
C THR A 425 9.91 -1.78 -19.55
N TRP A 426 9.96 -2.22 -18.29
CA TRP A 426 10.19 -1.34 -17.16
C TRP A 426 11.46 -0.54 -17.47
N SER A 427 11.28 0.72 -17.86
CA SER A 427 12.38 1.66 -18.11
C SER A 427 12.37 2.65 -16.95
N PRO A 428 13.26 2.50 -15.97
CA PRO A 428 13.50 3.56 -15.03
C PRO A 428 14.42 4.57 -15.72
N TYR A 429 14.13 5.85 -15.52
CA TYR A 429 14.94 7.02 -15.84
C TYR A 429 14.77 7.67 -17.23
N SER A 430 14.27 8.91 -17.17
CA SER A 430 14.99 10.04 -17.74
C SER A 430 15.69 10.82 -16.61
N SER A 431 17.03 10.85 -16.69
CA SER A 431 17.98 11.83 -16.13
C SER A 431 18.21 11.88 -14.60
N VAL A 432 19.39 11.44 -14.14
CA VAL A 432 20.57 12.28 -13.77
C VAL A 432 21.51 11.57 -12.74
N HIS A 433 22.81 11.57 -13.10
CA HIS A 433 24.06 11.36 -12.34
C HIS A 433 24.48 9.97 -11.82
N THR A 434 25.36 9.37 -12.64
CA THR A 434 26.39 8.36 -12.39
C THR A 434 27.14 8.51 -11.07
N LEU A 435 27.09 7.46 -10.24
CA LEU A 435 28.13 7.11 -9.25
C LEU A 435 28.88 5.88 -9.78
N ASP A 436 29.87 6.13 -10.62
CA ASP A 436 30.92 5.15 -10.92
C ASP A 436 31.85 5.03 -9.72
N ARG A 437 31.99 3.81 -9.17
CA ARG A 437 33.22 3.27 -8.54
C ARG A 437 32.91 1.91 -7.90
N PHE A 438 32.98 0.83 -8.68
CA PHE A 438 33.34 -0.51 -8.20
C PHE A 438 33.79 -1.38 -9.38
N SER A 439 35.01 -1.16 -9.87
CA SER A 439 35.75 -2.17 -10.63
C SER A 439 37.24 -1.82 -10.64
N GLY A 440 38.08 -2.67 -10.08
CA GLY A 440 39.53 -2.49 -10.14
C GLY A 440 40.28 -3.34 -9.14
N ASN A 441 40.19 -4.66 -9.28
CA ASN A 441 41.21 -5.56 -8.75
C ASN A 441 41.97 -6.09 -9.98
N GLN A 442 43.21 -5.65 -10.17
CA GLN A 442 44.17 -6.31 -11.06
C GLN A 442 45.36 -6.78 -10.24
N HIS A 443 45.56 -8.09 -10.31
CA HIS A 443 46.75 -8.80 -9.89
C HIS A 443 48.01 -8.24 -10.56
N THR A 444 49.06 -8.04 -9.79
CA THR A 444 50.43 -8.17 -10.27
C THR A 444 51.22 -9.05 -9.31
N THR A 445 51.55 -10.23 -9.83
CA THR A 445 52.58 -11.15 -9.36
C THR A 445 53.96 -10.50 -9.46
N THR A 446 54.78 -10.60 -8.41
CA THR A 446 56.24 -10.56 -8.52
C THR A 446 56.82 -11.57 -7.53
N GLU A 447 57.45 -12.60 -8.08
CA GLU A 447 58.44 -13.46 -7.43
C GLU A 447 59.66 -12.65 -7.01
N THR A 448 60.21 -12.93 -5.83
CA THR A 448 61.66 -12.94 -5.58
C THR A 448 61.94 -13.74 -4.30
N THR A 449 62.48 -14.94 -4.50
CA THR A 449 63.60 -15.60 -3.79
C THR A 449 64.03 -15.13 -2.38
N GLY A 450 64.25 -16.10 -1.49
CA GLY A 450 65.43 -16.08 -0.61
C GLY A 450 65.22 -16.46 0.86
N ASP A 451 65.47 -17.74 1.16
CA ASP A 451 66.22 -18.27 2.31
C ASP A 451 65.75 -18.12 3.79
N ALA A 452 65.42 -19.30 4.33
CA ALA A 452 66.13 -20.00 5.40
C ALA A 452 65.71 -19.85 6.89
N LEU A 453 65.70 -21.04 7.51
CA LEU A 453 65.96 -21.41 8.92
C LEU A 453 64.80 -21.47 9.93
N ALA A 454 64.30 -22.71 10.08
CA ALA A 454 64.19 -23.50 11.32
C ALA A 454 64.12 -22.77 12.68
N ALA A 455 62.99 -22.94 13.37
CA ALA A 455 62.84 -23.55 14.70
C ALA A 455 61.35 -23.74 15.02
#